data_AF-A0A971P1E8-F1
#
_entry.id   AF-A0A971P1E8-F1
#
_cell.length_a   1.000
_cell.length_b   1.000
_cell.length_c   1.000
_cell.angle_alpha   90.00
_cell.angle_beta   90.00
_cell.angle_gamma   90.00
#
_symmetry.space_group_name_H-M   'P 1'
#
loop_
_entity.id
_entity.type
_entity.pdbx_description
1 polymer ?
#
loop_
_entity_poly.entity_id
_entity_poly.type
_entity_poly.pdbx_seq_one_letter_code
_entity_poly.pdbx_strand_id
1 'polypeptide(L)'
;SYTDSYAGPAHTPGDWLVTTPAAAGQNGQREQACTLCGVVITRQEIIPAATCTLASSRLELAPGDTAQLTATLQPPNATDTGLVFASSDDTIATVDQTGLVTAHKAGSVTLTVTSADGFATAATTLTVAGPFPVVWVIVGAIALVVIVLVPVLVRAARRKKQRARRARQSTRNTYTRR
;
A
#
# COMPACT_ATOMS: atom_id res chain seq x y z
N SER A 1 64.40 -0.84 -28.60
CA SER A 1 63.54 -1.13 -27.44
C SER A 1 63.56 0.08 -26.53
N TYR A 2 62.48 0.85 -26.47
CA TYR A 2 62.37 1.98 -25.54
C TYR A 2 62.01 1.42 -24.17
N THR A 3 62.99 1.29 -23.28
CA THR A 3 62.74 0.98 -21.87
C THR A 3 62.56 2.32 -21.17
N ASP A 4 61.32 2.73 -20.97
CA ASP A 4 61.02 3.85 -20.09
C ASP A 4 61.28 3.40 -18.64
N SER A 5 62.45 3.75 -18.12
CA SER A 5 62.89 3.41 -16.76
C SER A 5 62.58 4.50 -15.73
N TYR A 6 61.81 5.52 -16.09
CA TYR A 6 61.42 6.55 -15.13
C TYR A 6 60.20 6.10 -14.31
N ALA A 7 60.47 5.36 -13.24
CA ALA A 7 59.57 5.34 -12.10
C ALA A 7 59.66 6.72 -11.42
N GLY A 8 58.80 7.64 -11.83
CA GLY A 8 58.69 8.96 -11.19
C GLY A 8 58.41 8.87 -9.69
N PRO A 9 58.61 9.96 -8.93
CA PRO A 9 58.35 9.96 -7.50
C PRO A 9 56.91 9.54 -7.19
N ALA A 10 56.74 8.73 -6.14
CA ALA A 10 55.44 8.18 -5.78
C ALA A 10 54.48 9.30 -5.34
N HIS A 11 53.30 9.34 -5.95
CA HIS A 11 52.24 10.24 -5.54
C HIS A 11 51.57 9.69 -4.28
N THR A 12 51.61 10.46 -3.19
CA THR A 12 50.83 10.16 -1.98
C THR A 12 49.68 11.16 -1.86
N PRO A 13 48.43 10.69 -1.65
CA PRO A 13 47.33 11.56 -1.29
C PRO A 13 47.62 12.21 0.07
N GLY A 14 47.38 13.51 0.18
CA GLY A 14 47.29 14.18 1.48
C GLY A 14 45.97 13.88 2.19
N ASP A 15 45.78 14.52 3.33
CA ASP A 15 44.55 14.37 4.11
C ASP A 15 43.34 14.95 3.38
N TRP A 16 42.18 14.34 3.61
CA TRP A 16 40.91 14.90 3.16
C TRP A 16 40.55 16.13 3.97
N LEU A 17 40.30 17.25 3.29
CA LEU A 17 39.77 18.47 3.85
C LEU A 17 38.32 18.64 3.39
N VAL A 18 37.40 18.85 4.33
CA VAL A 18 36.00 19.20 4.00
C VAL A 18 35.97 20.65 3.52
N THR A 19 35.65 20.87 2.24
CA THR A 19 35.53 22.22 1.65
C THR A 19 34.12 22.76 1.75
N THR A 20 33.12 21.88 1.72
CA THR A 20 31.72 22.24 1.95
C THR A 20 31.06 21.14 2.77
N PRO A 21 30.60 21.41 4.00
CA PRO A 21 29.86 20.40 4.76
C PRO A 21 28.55 20.07 4.05
N ALA A 22 28.13 18.81 4.13
CA ALA A 22 26.86 18.41 3.55
C ALA A 22 25.69 19.10 4.29
N ALA A 23 24.69 19.55 3.52
CA ALA A 23 23.52 20.26 4.03
C ALA A 23 22.24 19.62 3.48
N ALA A 24 21.08 19.98 4.05
CA ALA A 24 19.80 19.45 3.59
C ALA A 24 19.61 19.67 2.08
N GLY A 25 19.55 18.57 1.31
CA GLY A 25 19.39 18.63 -0.15
C GLY A 25 20.61 19.11 -0.94
N GLN A 26 21.80 19.20 -0.34
CA GLN A 26 23.06 19.52 -1.04
C GLN A 26 24.19 18.60 -0.55
N ASN A 27 24.77 17.81 -1.45
CA ASN A 27 25.96 17.01 -1.15
C ASN A 27 27.09 17.91 -0.64
N GLY A 28 27.79 17.46 0.39
CA GLY A 28 29.04 18.06 0.81
C GLY A 28 30.14 17.80 -0.20
N GLN A 29 31.23 18.54 -0.08
CA GLN A 29 32.44 18.33 -0.85
C GLN A 29 33.63 18.23 0.09
N ARG A 30 34.51 17.28 -0.22
CA ARG A 30 35.84 17.19 0.35
C ARG A 30 36.87 17.08 -0.75
N GLU A 31 38.04 17.61 -0.46
CA GLU A 31 39.17 17.66 -1.38
C GLU A 31 40.40 17.08 -0.71
N GLN A 32 41.23 16.38 -1.47
CA GLN A 32 42.57 16.02 -1.04
C GLN A 32 43.55 16.40 -2.14
N ALA A 33 44.68 16.98 -1.75
CA ALA A 33 45.74 17.34 -2.67
C ALA A 33 46.83 16.26 -2.63
N CYS A 34 47.40 15.92 -3.78
CA CYS A 34 48.63 15.13 -3.81
C CYS A 34 49.78 15.94 -3.21
N THR A 35 50.49 15.36 -2.24
CA THR A 35 51.59 16.02 -1.53
C THR A 35 52.80 16.31 -2.43
N LEU A 36 52.91 15.59 -3.56
CA LEU A 36 54.03 15.69 -4.49
C LEU A 36 53.79 16.73 -5.61
N CYS A 37 52.63 16.70 -6.26
CA CYS A 37 52.33 17.54 -7.44
C CYS A 37 51.25 18.60 -7.21
N GLY A 38 50.59 18.60 -6.06
CA GLY A 38 49.52 19.57 -5.74
C GLY A 38 48.20 19.35 -6.49
N VAL A 39 48.08 18.29 -7.31
CA VAL A 39 46.82 17.97 -7.99
C VAL A 39 45.73 17.68 -6.96
N VAL A 40 44.61 18.39 -7.08
CA VAL A 40 43.46 18.28 -6.19
C VAL A 40 42.45 17.28 -6.76
N ILE A 41 41.99 16.37 -5.92
CA ILE A 41 40.90 15.44 -6.23
C ILE A 41 39.73 15.77 -5.33
N THR A 42 38.55 15.95 -5.92
CA THR A 42 37.32 16.25 -5.19
C THR A 42 36.44 15.00 -5.09
N ARG A 43 35.72 14.85 -3.97
CA ARG A 43 34.68 13.83 -3.78
C ARG A 43 33.45 14.44 -3.13
N GLN A 44 32.29 13.94 -3.54
CA GLN A 44 31.03 14.29 -2.89
C GLN A 44 30.82 13.48 -1.60
N GLU A 45 30.24 14.15 -0.61
CA GLU A 45 29.83 13.57 0.66
C GLU A 45 28.31 13.62 0.75
N ILE A 46 27.69 12.44 0.67
CA ILE A 46 26.23 12.30 0.77
C ILE A 46 25.80 12.18 2.23
N ILE A 47 24.65 12.75 2.58
CA ILE A 47 23.95 12.43 3.83
C ILE A 47 22.95 11.33 3.47
N PRO A 48 23.20 10.07 3.82
CA PRO A 48 22.32 8.97 3.42
C PRO A 48 20.98 9.06 4.13
N ALA A 49 19.92 8.58 3.47
CA ALA A 49 18.66 8.31 4.13
C ALA A 49 18.85 7.13 5.11
N ALA A 50 18.62 7.37 6.40
CA ALA A 50 18.78 6.36 7.44
C ALA A 50 17.50 5.53 7.64
N THR A 51 16.34 6.19 7.56
CA THR A 51 15.04 5.55 7.75
C THR A 51 14.03 6.04 6.72
N CYS A 52 13.14 5.13 6.32
CA CYS A 52 12.01 5.41 5.45
C CYS A 52 10.74 4.95 6.16
N THR A 53 9.71 5.78 6.19
CA THR A 53 8.43 5.46 6.82
C THR A 53 7.28 5.73 5.87
N LEU A 54 6.29 4.82 5.85
CA LEU A 54 5.08 4.96 5.05
C LEU A 54 3.94 5.52 5.90
N ALA A 55 3.13 6.41 5.34
CA ALA A 55 1.96 6.98 6.02
C ALA A 55 0.89 5.94 6.36
N SER A 56 0.84 4.83 5.62
CA SER A 56 -0.13 3.75 5.83
C SER A 56 0.54 2.40 5.69
N SER A 57 0.45 1.57 6.75
CA SER A 57 0.99 0.21 6.79
C SER A 57 0.09 -0.84 6.14
N ARG A 58 -1.16 -0.47 5.83
CA ARG A 58 -2.14 -1.32 5.16
C ARG A 58 -3.06 -0.48 4.30
N LEU A 59 -3.35 -0.96 3.10
CA LEU A 59 -4.26 -0.30 2.16
C LEU A 59 -5.29 -1.32 1.67
N GLU A 60 -6.54 -0.87 1.53
CA GLU A 60 -7.63 -1.67 0.96
C GLU A 60 -8.26 -0.87 -0.18
N LEU A 61 -8.30 -1.45 -1.38
CA LEU A 61 -8.81 -0.81 -2.60
C LEU A 61 -9.74 -1.76 -3.35
N ALA A 62 -10.73 -1.23 -4.07
CA ALA A 62 -11.47 -2.01 -5.05
C ALA A 62 -10.72 -2.03 -6.40
N PRO A 63 -10.97 -3.01 -7.28
CA PRO A 63 -10.46 -3.00 -8.64
C PRO A 63 -10.82 -1.71 -9.37
N GLY A 64 -9.82 -1.05 -9.96
CA GLY A 64 -9.96 0.25 -10.62
C GLY A 64 -9.73 1.47 -9.72
N ASP A 65 -9.70 1.30 -8.39
CA ASP A 65 -9.39 2.39 -7.48
C ASP A 65 -7.89 2.72 -7.51
N THR A 66 -7.60 3.98 -7.18
CA THR A 66 -6.23 4.50 -7.06
C THR A 66 -5.99 5.09 -5.69
N ALA A 67 -4.75 5.03 -5.20
CA ALA A 67 -4.35 5.69 -3.97
C ALA A 67 -2.91 6.19 -4.02
N GLN A 68 -2.63 7.28 -3.31
CA GLN A 68 -1.28 7.83 -3.21
C GLN A 68 -0.51 7.13 -2.08
N LEU A 69 0.64 6.55 -2.42
CA LEU A 69 1.58 6.00 -1.44
C LEU A 69 2.59 7.08 -1.04
N THR A 70 2.42 7.64 0.16
CA THR A 70 3.31 8.69 0.69
C THR A 70 4.36 8.07 1.62
N ALA A 71 5.63 8.34 1.32
CA ALA A 71 6.77 7.97 2.14
C ALA A 71 7.51 9.21 2.64
N THR A 72 8.12 9.10 3.81
CA THR A 72 8.96 10.14 4.42
C THR A 72 10.34 9.56 4.74
N LEU A 73 11.40 10.31 4.40
CA LEU A 73 12.78 9.94 4.68
C LEU A 73 13.30 10.70 5.90
N GLN A 74 14.15 10.04 6.66
CA GLN A 74 14.85 10.59 7.81
C GLN A 74 16.34 10.25 7.73
N PRO A 75 17.23 11.20 8.05
CA PRO A 75 16.93 12.55 8.53
C PRO A 75 16.40 13.46 7.40
N PRO A 76 15.66 14.54 7.69
CA PRO A 76 15.06 15.41 6.67
C PRO A 76 16.10 16.15 5.82
N ASN A 77 17.36 16.16 6.25
CA ASN A 77 18.49 16.72 5.53
C ASN A 77 19.26 15.68 4.69
N ALA A 78 18.70 14.48 4.46
CA ALA A 78 19.26 13.55 3.47
C ALA A 78 19.46 14.28 2.14
N THR A 79 20.61 14.04 1.50
CA THR A 79 20.96 14.77 0.27
C THR A 79 20.38 14.11 -0.98
N ASP A 80 20.14 12.81 -0.93
CA ASP A 80 19.36 12.08 -1.91
C ASP A 80 17.95 11.80 -1.36
N THR A 81 16.97 12.52 -1.88
CA THR A 81 15.57 12.41 -1.49
C THR A 81 14.73 11.62 -2.50
N GLY A 82 15.37 11.01 -3.49
CA GLY A 82 14.70 10.16 -4.47
C GLY A 82 14.04 8.95 -3.81
N LEU A 83 12.85 8.59 -4.31
CA LEU A 83 12.12 7.40 -3.89
C LEU A 83 11.88 6.50 -5.09
N VAL A 84 12.11 5.22 -4.90
CA VAL A 84 11.86 4.16 -5.88
C VAL A 84 10.75 3.28 -5.34
N PHE A 85 9.64 3.22 -6.08
CA PHE A 85 8.49 2.40 -5.75
C PHE A 85 8.50 1.12 -6.57
N ALA A 86 8.07 0.02 -5.94
CA ALA A 86 7.92 -1.27 -6.59
C ALA A 86 6.72 -2.04 -6.04
N SER A 87 6.09 -2.84 -6.90
CA SER A 87 5.07 -3.81 -6.52
C SER A 87 5.64 -5.22 -6.59
N SER A 88 5.22 -6.09 -5.67
CA SER A 88 5.59 -7.51 -5.74
C SER A 88 4.83 -8.27 -6.84
N ASP A 89 3.70 -7.74 -7.32
CA ASP A 89 2.91 -8.31 -8.42
C ASP A 89 2.11 -7.20 -9.14
N ASP A 90 2.65 -6.73 -10.26
CA ASP A 90 2.02 -5.71 -11.12
C ASP A 90 0.68 -6.17 -11.72
N THR A 91 0.41 -7.48 -11.75
CA THR A 91 -0.89 -7.98 -12.21
C THR A 91 -2.00 -7.79 -11.16
N ILE A 92 -1.65 -7.59 -9.88
CA ILE A 92 -2.57 -7.27 -8.77
C ILE A 92 -2.72 -5.76 -8.62
N ALA A 93 -1.60 -5.06 -8.51
CA ALA A 93 -1.57 -3.60 -8.47
C ALA A 93 -0.23 -3.07 -8.96
N THR A 94 -0.25 -1.93 -9.64
CA THR A 94 0.95 -1.22 -10.10
C THR A 94 1.15 0.05 -9.28
N VAL A 95 2.39 0.50 -9.15
CA VAL A 95 2.74 1.79 -8.57
C VAL A 95 3.64 2.54 -9.54
N ASP A 96 3.37 3.83 -9.77
CA ASP A 96 4.18 4.66 -10.65
C ASP A 96 5.37 5.35 -9.94
N GLN A 97 6.15 6.11 -10.70
CA GLN A 97 7.33 6.83 -10.19
C GLN A 97 6.97 7.92 -9.17
N THR A 98 5.72 8.39 -9.16
CA THR A 98 5.23 9.39 -8.21
C THR A 98 4.62 8.76 -6.96
N GLY A 99 4.51 7.43 -6.91
CA GLY A 99 3.87 6.69 -5.83
C GLY A 99 2.36 6.53 -5.99
N LEU A 100 1.79 6.79 -7.17
CA LEU A 100 0.37 6.53 -7.43
C LEU A 100 0.15 5.05 -7.67
N VAL A 101 -0.63 4.43 -6.78
CA VAL A 101 -0.97 3.01 -6.80
C VAL A 101 -2.29 2.83 -7.54
N THR A 102 -2.36 1.87 -8.47
CA THR A 102 -3.57 1.48 -9.20
C THR A 102 -3.87 0.00 -8.95
N ALA A 103 -5.09 -0.30 -8.48
CA ALA A 103 -5.53 -1.67 -8.22
C ALA A 103 -6.17 -2.31 -9.47
N HIS A 104 -5.74 -3.52 -9.82
CA HIS A 104 -6.19 -4.21 -11.05
C HIS A 104 -7.12 -5.38 -10.77
N LYS A 105 -6.67 -6.38 -10.00
CA LYS A 105 -7.44 -7.59 -9.69
C LYS A 105 -7.41 -7.90 -8.20
N ALA A 106 -8.43 -8.64 -7.75
CA ALA A 106 -8.51 -9.10 -6.37
C ALA A 106 -7.26 -9.88 -5.96
N GLY A 107 -6.71 -9.58 -4.79
CA GLY A 107 -5.48 -10.20 -4.32
C GLY A 107 -4.81 -9.40 -3.21
N SER A 108 -3.69 -9.92 -2.71
CA SER A 108 -2.82 -9.24 -1.75
C SER A 108 -1.45 -9.05 -2.39
N VAL A 109 -0.91 -7.85 -2.33
CA VAL A 109 0.38 -7.49 -2.92
C VAL A 109 1.17 -6.62 -1.96
N THR A 110 2.49 -6.76 -1.95
CA THR A 110 3.38 -5.93 -1.15
C THR A 110 3.91 -4.82 -2.03
N LEU A 111 3.73 -3.57 -1.57
CA LEU A 111 4.32 -2.40 -2.18
C LEU A 111 5.54 -2.00 -1.36
N THR A 112 6.67 -1.84 -2.04
CA THR A 112 7.95 -1.48 -1.43
C THR A 112 8.36 -0.09 -1.91
N VAL A 113 8.83 0.74 -0.99
CA VAL A 113 9.52 1.98 -1.32
C VAL A 113 10.95 1.91 -0.81
N THR A 114 11.89 2.37 -1.62
CA THR A 114 13.32 2.38 -1.32
C THR A 114 13.86 3.77 -1.61
N SER A 115 14.72 4.30 -0.75
CA SER A 115 15.46 5.53 -1.06
C SER A 115 16.37 5.30 -2.27
N ALA A 116 16.61 6.33 -3.08
CA ALA A 116 17.40 6.20 -4.31
C ALA A 116 18.87 5.78 -4.03
N ASP A 117 19.40 6.14 -2.87
CA ASP A 117 20.70 5.69 -2.36
C ASP A 117 20.71 4.22 -1.89
N GLY A 118 19.54 3.58 -1.77
CA GLY A 118 19.36 2.18 -1.37
C GLY A 118 19.52 1.90 0.12
N PHE A 119 19.76 2.91 0.95
CA PHE A 119 20.06 2.72 2.38
C PHE A 119 18.82 2.60 3.27
N ALA A 120 17.65 3.05 2.81
CA ALA A 120 16.40 2.99 3.56
C ALA A 120 15.27 2.35 2.74
N THR A 121 14.53 1.43 3.37
CA THR A 121 13.43 0.70 2.73
C THR A 121 12.21 0.63 3.65
N ALA A 122 11.01 0.74 3.09
CA ALA A 122 9.76 0.46 3.78
C ALA A 122 8.81 -0.33 2.88
N ALA A 123 7.93 -1.14 3.49
CA ALA A 123 6.96 -1.94 2.76
C ALA A 123 5.58 -1.82 3.39
N THR A 124 4.54 -1.90 2.57
CA THR A 124 3.13 -1.92 2.97
C THR A 124 2.39 -3.01 2.22
N THR A 125 1.32 -3.53 2.83
CA THR A 125 0.48 -4.55 2.19
C THR A 125 -0.78 -3.92 1.64
N LEU A 126 -1.00 -4.04 0.33
CA LEU A 126 -2.23 -3.67 -0.35
C LEU A 126 -3.10 -4.91 -0.53
N THR A 127 -4.34 -4.83 -0.07
CA THR A 127 -5.39 -5.83 -0.35
C THR A 127 -6.39 -5.24 -1.34
N VAL A 128 -6.49 -5.85 -2.51
CA VAL A 128 -7.54 -5.52 -3.49
C VAL A 128 -8.76 -6.38 -3.20
N ALA A 129 -9.82 -5.75 -2.70
CA ALA A 129 -11.07 -6.42 -2.39
C ALA A 129 -11.80 -6.75 -3.69
N GLY A 130 -11.90 -8.04 -4.03
CA GLY A 130 -12.67 -8.46 -5.20
C GLY A 130 -14.16 -8.09 -5.09
N PRO A 131 -14.89 -8.04 -6.21
CA PRO A 131 -16.33 -7.88 -6.16
C PRO A 131 -16.89 -9.01 -5.29
N PHE A 132 -17.62 -8.64 -4.23
CA PHE A 132 -18.32 -9.64 -3.42
C PHE A 132 -19.14 -10.52 -4.37
N PRO A 133 -19.13 -11.86 -4.21
CA PRO A 133 -19.96 -12.69 -5.06
C PRO A 133 -21.40 -12.23 -4.84
N VAL A 134 -22.08 -11.78 -5.90
CA VAL A 134 -23.49 -11.36 -5.87
C VAL A 134 -24.38 -12.44 -5.22
N VAL A 135 -23.94 -13.69 -5.23
CA VAL A 135 -24.50 -14.82 -4.51
C VAL A 135 -24.74 -14.51 -3.02
N TRP A 136 -23.79 -13.90 -2.30
CA TRP A 136 -23.96 -13.57 -0.87
C TRP A 136 -24.98 -12.46 -0.65
N VAL A 137 -25.01 -11.48 -1.55
CA VAL A 137 -26.00 -10.39 -1.52
C VAL A 137 -27.41 -10.96 -1.75
N ILE A 138 -27.54 -11.88 -2.71
CA ILE A 138 -28.82 -12.54 -3.04
C ILE A 138 -29.26 -13.49 -1.91
N VAL A 139 -28.35 -14.28 -1.35
CA VAL A 139 -28.65 -15.20 -0.24
C VAL A 139 -29.09 -14.42 1.01
N GLY A 140 -28.43 -13.30 1.34
CA GLY A 140 -28.84 -12.42 2.43
C GLY A 140 -30.21 -11.78 2.19
N ALA A 141 -30.47 -11.29 0.98
CA ALA A 141 -31.76 -10.71 0.61
C ALA A 141 -32.90 -11.75 0.67
N ILE A 142 -32.66 -12.97 0.15
CA ILE A 142 -33.64 -14.07 0.21
C ILE A 142 -33.89 -14.50 1.67
N ALA A 143 -32.85 -14.60 2.51
CA ALA A 143 -33.00 -14.94 3.92
C ALA A 143 -33.87 -13.90 4.67
N LEU A 144 -33.65 -12.61 4.43
CA LEU A 144 -34.49 -11.53 4.99
C LEU A 144 -35.95 -11.63 4.52
N VAL A 145 -36.18 -11.90 3.24
CA VAL A 145 -37.53 -12.12 2.71
C VAL A 145 -38.19 -13.34 3.37
N VAL A 146 -37.48 -14.45 3.53
CA VAL A 146 -38.01 -15.64 4.20
C VAL A 146 -38.34 -15.35 5.68
N ILE A 147 -37.45 -14.68 6.40
CA ILE A 147 -37.62 -14.33 7.83
C ILE A 147 -38.81 -13.39 8.03
N VAL A 148 -39.06 -12.45 7.13
CA VAL A 148 -40.17 -11.49 7.25
C VAL A 148 -41.48 -12.06 6.70
N LEU A 149 -41.44 -12.69 5.53
CA LEU A 149 -42.63 -13.08 4.78
C LEU A 149 -43.23 -14.40 5.27
N VAL A 150 -42.42 -15.38 5.68
CA VAL A 150 -42.93 -16.68 6.16
C VAL A 150 -43.76 -16.53 7.44
N PRO A 151 -43.32 -15.79 8.49
CA PRO A 151 -44.16 -15.58 9.67
C PRO A 151 -45.45 -14.81 9.36
N VAL A 152 -45.42 -13.86 8.42
CA VAL A 152 -46.61 -13.13 7.97
C VAL A 152 -47.60 -14.07 7.30
N LEU A 153 -47.13 -14.92 6.37
CA LEU A 153 -47.95 -15.91 5.69
C LEU A 153 -48.50 -16.96 6.67
N VAL A 154 -47.70 -17.44 7.61
CA VAL A 154 -48.13 -18.37 8.66
C VAL A 154 -49.20 -17.72 9.55
N ARG A 155 -49.03 -16.45 9.94
CA ARG A 155 -50.05 -15.69 10.70
C ARG A 155 -51.34 -15.54 9.90
N ALA A 156 -51.25 -15.22 8.60
CA ALA A 156 -52.40 -15.11 7.72
C ALA A 156 -53.15 -16.45 7.58
N ALA A 157 -52.42 -17.55 7.39
CA ALA A 157 -52.98 -18.90 7.32
C ALA A 157 -53.66 -19.32 8.63
N ARG A 158 -53.03 -19.03 9.79
CA ARG A 158 -53.63 -19.26 11.12
C ARG A 158 -54.93 -18.49 11.30
N ARG A 159 -54.97 -17.20 10.92
CA ARG A 159 -56.20 -16.39 10.95
C ARG A 159 -57.31 -16.97 10.07
N LYS A 160 -56.98 -17.42 8.85
CA LYS A 160 -57.94 -18.07 7.95
C LYS A 160 -58.51 -19.35 8.56
N LYS A 161 -57.65 -20.21 9.14
CA LYS A 161 -58.07 -21.45 9.81
C LYS A 161 -58.93 -21.19 11.05
N GLN A 162 -58.59 -20.18 11.86
CA GLN A 162 -59.40 -19.76 13.01
C GLN A 162 -60.78 -19.24 12.59
N ARG A 163 -60.86 -18.40 11.55
CA ARG A 163 -62.14 -17.93 10.98
C ARG A 163 -63.00 -19.08 10.48
N ALA A 164 -62.42 -20.04 9.74
CA ALA A 164 -63.14 -21.22 9.27
C ALA A 164 -63.68 -22.09 10.43
N ARG A 165 -62.91 -22.29 11.50
CA ARG A 165 -63.35 -23.01 12.71
C ARG A 165 -64.52 -22.30 13.41
N ARG A 166 -64.44 -20.98 13.57
CA ARG A 166 -65.51 -20.17 14.17
C ARG A 166 -66.80 -20.21 13.34
N ALA A 167 -66.70 -20.15 12.01
CA ALA A 167 -67.86 -20.27 11.12
C ALA A 167 -68.55 -21.64 11.24
N ARG A 168 -67.78 -22.74 11.34
CA ARG A 168 -68.30 -24.10 11.58
C ARG A 168 -68.95 -24.23 12.96
N GLN A 169 -68.37 -23.64 14.00
CA GLN A 169 -68.96 -23.67 15.33
C GLN A 169 -70.26 -22.86 15.42
N SER A 170 -70.30 -21.69 14.75
CA SER A 170 -71.51 -20.85 14.70
C SER A 170 -72.66 -21.56 13.99
N THR A 171 -72.40 -22.19 12.84
CA THR A 171 -73.41 -22.99 12.11
C THR A 171 -73.87 -24.22 12.90
N ARG A 172 -72.97 -24.86 13.66
CA ARG A 172 -73.35 -25.97 14.56
C ARG A 172 -74.22 -25.50 15.73
N ASN A 173 -73.87 -24.38 16.36
CA ASN A 173 -74.62 -23.84 17.50
C ASN A 173 -76.01 -23.32 17.10
N THR A 174 -76.18 -22.77 15.90
CA THR A 174 -77.50 -22.38 15.39
C THR A 174 -78.38 -23.57 15.05
N TYR A 175 -77.80 -24.69 14.60
CA TYR A 175 -78.55 -25.93 14.35
C TYR A 175 -79.06 -26.58 15.64
N THR A 176 -78.26 -26.61 16.71
CA THR A 176 -78.64 -27.22 18.00
C THR A 176 -79.64 -26.40 18.83
N ARG A 177 -80.00 -25.19 18.39
CA ARG A 177 -80.89 -24.25 19.11
C ARG A 177 -82.26 -24.09 18.43
N ARG A 178 -82.51 -24.82 17.34
CA ARG A 178 -83.82 -25.02 16.71
C ARG A 178 -84.35 -26.38 17.10
#